data_AF-A0A6P1E585-F1
#
_entry.id   AF-A0A6P1E585-F1
#
_cell.length_a   1.000
_cell.length_b   1.000
_cell.length_c   1.000
_cell.angle_alpha   90.00
_cell.angle_beta   90.00
_cell.angle_gamma   90.00
#
_symmetry.space_group_name_H-M   'P 1'
#
loop_
_entity.id
_entity.type
_entity.pdbx_description
1 polymer ?
#
loop_
_entity_poly.entity_id
_entity_poly.type
_entity_poly.pdbx_seq_one_letter_code
_entity_poly.pdbx_strand_id
1 'polypeptide(L)'
;MCKNTRVNLMKKGNNKRYRFSGTFEKYGFKYTDRYRTHAAGTVLLIDIKDEDGIVVTDHLWFNLTKGFRSLGILSPGDVVSFNGRVKPYQKGYLGHRFGKTQSCTTDYKIDRPTKVTLERTNDKATREKFSTKNWTLCNQIYEMYKEDYQKRGIPKPYV
;
A
#
# COMPACT_ATOMS: atom_id res chain seq x y z
N MET A 1 19.51 -9.56 15.02
CA MET A 1 19.07 -10.43 13.89
C MET A 1 18.06 -9.66 13.05
N CYS A 2 18.41 -9.24 11.83
CA CYS A 2 17.43 -8.70 10.89
C CYS A 2 16.49 -9.83 10.47
N LYS A 3 15.28 -9.89 11.05
CA LYS A 3 14.26 -10.89 10.68
C LYS A 3 13.95 -10.70 9.20
N ASN A 4 14.32 -11.68 8.37
CA ASN A 4 14.08 -11.64 6.93
C ASN A 4 12.60 -11.98 6.68
N THR A 5 11.69 -11.07 7.07
CA THR A 5 10.23 -11.30 7.09
C THR A 5 9.68 -11.73 5.73
N ARG A 6 10.29 -11.24 4.64
CA ARG A 6 9.95 -11.61 3.25
C ARG A 6 10.14 -13.08 2.89
N VAL A 7 10.95 -13.84 3.64
CA VAL A 7 11.07 -15.30 3.48
C VAL A 7 9.74 -16.00 3.79
N ASN A 8 8.94 -15.47 4.71
CA ASN A 8 7.64 -16.06 5.07
C ASN A 8 6.60 -15.87 3.96
N LEU A 9 6.63 -14.72 3.25
CA LEU A 9 5.81 -14.51 2.05
C LEU A 9 6.14 -15.54 0.96
N MET A 10 7.43 -15.74 0.68
CA MET A 10 7.88 -16.72 -0.31
C MET A 10 7.29 -18.12 -0.05
N LYS A 11 7.33 -18.59 1.21
CA LYS A 11 6.86 -19.92 1.60
C LYS A 11 5.37 -20.15 1.34
N LYS A 12 4.52 -19.13 1.41
CA LYS A 12 3.07 -19.26 1.14
C LYS A 12 2.79 -19.56 -0.35
N GLY A 13 3.62 -19.10 -1.29
CA GLY A 13 3.45 -19.33 -2.73
C GLY A 13 2.25 -18.60 -3.38
N ASN A 14 2.07 -18.79 -4.69
CA ASN A 14 1.15 -17.99 -5.53
C ASN A 14 -0.16 -18.72 -5.92
N ASN A 15 -0.35 -19.98 -5.51
CA ASN A 15 -1.44 -20.81 -6.05
C ASN A 15 -2.83 -20.42 -5.53
N LYS A 16 -2.93 -19.93 -4.29
CA LYS A 16 -4.21 -19.56 -3.66
C LYS A 16 -4.19 -18.17 -3.04
N ARG A 17 -5.38 -17.68 -2.68
CA ARG A 17 -5.53 -16.45 -1.89
C ARG A 17 -5.41 -16.82 -0.42
N TYR A 18 -4.58 -16.08 0.31
CA TYR A 18 -4.42 -16.19 1.75
C TYR A 18 -5.05 -14.97 2.44
N ARG A 19 -5.46 -15.14 3.70
CA ARG A 19 -5.89 -14.03 4.55
C ARG A 19 -4.65 -13.38 5.18
N PHE A 20 -4.62 -12.06 5.15
CA PHE A 20 -3.61 -11.26 5.80
C PHE A 20 -4.28 -10.17 6.63
N SER A 21 -3.58 -9.69 7.65
CA SER A 21 -3.94 -8.48 8.39
C SER A 21 -2.76 -7.52 8.42
N GLY A 22 -3.04 -6.24 8.61
CA GLY A 22 -2.02 -5.21 8.73
C GLY A 22 -2.56 -3.98 9.44
N THR A 23 -1.68 -3.25 10.10
CA THR A 23 -2.01 -2.00 10.79
C THR A 23 -1.88 -0.85 9.79
N PHE A 24 -2.93 -0.04 9.66
CA PHE A 24 -2.89 1.16 8.84
C PHE A 24 -1.95 2.19 9.45
N GLU A 25 -1.04 2.71 8.62
CA GLU A 25 -0.09 3.74 9.00
C GLU A 25 -0.47 5.08 8.37
N LYS A 26 -0.59 5.13 7.04
CA LYS A 26 -0.91 6.37 6.33
C LYS A 26 -1.40 6.15 4.90
N TYR A 27 -1.95 7.21 4.32
CA TYR A 27 -2.24 7.29 2.89
C TYR A 27 -1.05 7.85 2.10
N GLY A 28 -1.13 7.70 0.80
CA GLY A 28 -0.23 8.33 -0.16
C GLY A 28 -0.82 8.28 -1.56
N PHE A 29 -0.03 8.68 -2.55
CA PHE A 29 -0.36 8.47 -3.95
C PHE A 29 0.91 8.22 -4.74
N LYS A 30 0.76 7.66 -5.94
CA LYS A 30 1.84 7.52 -6.92
C LYS A 30 1.43 8.15 -8.24
N TYR A 31 2.33 8.89 -8.86
CA TYR A 31 2.10 9.41 -10.20
C TYR A 31 2.01 8.27 -11.21
N THR A 32 1.08 8.39 -12.15
CA THR A 32 0.85 7.42 -13.22
C THR A 32 1.38 7.91 -14.57
N ASP A 33 1.78 9.17 -14.64
CA ASP A 33 2.31 9.82 -15.83
C ASP A 33 3.64 10.54 -15.53
N ARG A 34 4.38 10.89 -16.59
CA ARG A 34 5.68 11.55 -16.48
C ARG A 34 5.56 13.02 -16.02
N TYR A 35 4.47 13.69 -16.38
CA TYR A 35 4.24 15.11 -16.09
C TYR A 35 3.71 15.34 -14.68
N ARG A 36 3.44 14.27 -13.93
CA ARG A 36 2.94 14.32 -12.55
C ARG A 36 1.58 15.00 -12.42
N THR A 37 0.75 14.86 -13.45
CA THR A 37 -0.62 15.44 -13.52
C THR A 37 -1.71 14.40 -13.22
N HIS A 38 -1.34 13.12 -13.10
CA HIS A 38 -2.24 12.03 -12.79
C HIS A 38 -1.62 11.14 -11.72
N ALA A 39 -2.43 10.73 -10.74
CA ALA A 39 -1.97 9.88 -9.65
C ALA A 39 -3.01 8.84 -9.26
N ALA A 40 -2.55 7.75 -8.65
CA ALA A 40 -3.41 6.76 -8.02
C ALA A 40 -3.17 6.74 -6.51
N GLY A 41 -4.25 6.79 -5.73
CA GLY A 41 -4.18 6.71 -4.27
C GLY A 41 -3.61 5.38 -3.78
N THR A 42 -2.88 5.41 -2.68
CA THR A 42 -2.25 4.25 -2.05
C THR A 42 -2.46 4.27 -0.54
N VAL A 43 -2.38 3.08 0.07
CA VAL A 43 -2.47 2.87 1.51
C VAL A 43 -1.23 2.12 1.99
N LEU A 44 -0.60 2.60 3.06
CA LEU A 44 0.51 1.94 3.74
C LEU A 44 -0.04 1.14 4.91
N LEU A 45 0.21 -0.17 4.88
CA LEU A 45 -0.02 -1.06 6.01
C LEU A 45 1.34 -1.53 6.56
N ILE A 46 1.47 -1.59 7.87
CA ILE A 46 2.63 -2.09 8.61
C ILE A 46 2.27 -3.34 9.41
N ASP A 47 3.28 -4.05 9.90
CA ASP A 47 3.14 -5.27 10.70
C ASP A 47 2.21 -6.30 10.05
N ILE A 48 2.45 -6.59 8.76
CA ILE A 48 1.59 -7.49 8.00
C ILE A 48 1.74 -8.90 8.54
N LYS A 49 0.63 -9.50 8.94
CA LYS A 49 0.53 -10.86 9.47
C LYS A 49 -0.28 -11.76 8.55
N ASP A 50 0.04 -13.05 8.56
CA ASP A 50 -0.81 -14.07 7.94
C ASP A 50 -1.95 -14.53 8.87
N GLU A 51 -2.69 -15.54 8.43
CA GLU A 51 -3.81 -16.16 9.15
C GLU A 51 -3.42 -16.78 10.50
N ASP A 52 -2.15 -17.17 10.65
CA ASP A 52 -1.60 -17.75 11.88
C ASP A 52 -1.05 -16.67 12.83
N GLY A 53 -1.19 -15.38 12.46
CA GLY A 53 -0.68 -14.24 13.22
C GLY A 53 0.83 -14.00 13.07
N ILE A 54 1.49 -14.71 12.16
CA ILE A 54 2.93 -14.60 11.94
C ILE A 54 3.22 -13.37 11.07
N VAL A 55 4.14 -12.52 11.51
CA VAL A 55 4.57 -11.35 10.71
C VAL A 55 5.31 -11.84 9.45
N VAL A 56 4.76 -11.48 8.30
CA VAL A 56 5.28 -11.85 6.98
C VAL A 56 5.94 -10.69 6.24
N THR A 57 5.66 -9.44 6.63
CA THR A 57 6.42 -8.27 6.13
C THR A 57 6.17 -7.03 6.99
N ASP A 58 7.19 -6.22 7.16
CA ASP A 58 7.15 -5.04 8.04
C ASP A 58 6.21 -3.96 7.50
N HIS A 59 6.19 -3.75 6.17
CA HIS A 59 5.33 -2.76 5.54
C HIS A 59 5.06 -3.05 4.06
N LEU A 60 3.86 -2.73 3.59
CA LEU A 60 3.48 -2.78 2.19
C LEU A 60 2.56 -1.62 1.80
N TRP A 61 2.88 -1.03 0.65
CA TRP A 61 2.00 -0.11 -0.04
C TRP A 61 1.05 -0.88 -0.95
N PHE A 62 -0.25 -0.62 -0.80
CA PHE A 62 -1.29 -1.13 -1.69
C PHE A 62 -1.94 0.03 -2.46
N ASN A 63 -2.49 -0.25 -3.63
CA ASN A 63 -3.41 0.68 -4.25
C ASN A 63 -4.65 0.85 -3.34
N LEU A 64 -5.17 2.06 -3.23
CA LEU A 64 -6.38 2.37 -2.47
C LEU A 64 -7.64 1.91 -3.23
N THR A 65 -7.85 0.59 -3.26
CA THR A 65 -8.94 -0.06 -4.00
C THR A 65 -10.32 0.29 -3.41
N LYS A 66 -11.38 0.00 -4.17
CA LYS A 66 -12.77 0.15 -3.69
C LYS A 66 -13.02 -0.53 -2.33
N GLY A 67 -12.40 -1.69 -2.09
CA GLY A 67 -12.54 -2.42 -0.82
C GLY A 67 -11.89 -1.72 0.37
N PHE A 68 -10.75 -1.05 0.18
CA PHE A 68 -10.21 -0.20 1.25
C PHE A 68 -11.08 1.05 1.46
N ARG A 69 -11.54 1.66 0.36
CA ARG A 69 -12.35 2.88 0.41
C ARG A 69 -13.72 2.67 1.07
N SER A 70 -14.28 1.47 0.99
CA SER A 70 -15.55 1.15 1.67
C SER A 70 -15.43 1.15 3.20
N LEU A 71 -14.21 1.09 3.76
CA LEU A 71 -13.97 1.20 5.20
C LEU A 71 -13.96 2.65 5.72
N GLY A 72 -14.14 3.63 4.84
CA GLY A 72 -13.96 5.05 5.17
C GLY A 72 -12.48 5.47 5.23
N ILE A 73 -12.23 6.68 5.70
CA ILE A 73 -10.89 7.18 6.04
C ILE A 73 -10.46 6.46 7.32
N LEU A 74 -9.33 5.76 7.24
CA LEU A 74 -8.72 5.00 8.33
C LEU A 74 -7.85 5.94 9.17
N SER A 75 -7.78 5.65 10.46
CA SER A 75 -6.90 6.34 11.41
C SER A 75 -5.66 5.48 11.69
N PRO A 76 -4.46 6.08 11.85
CA PRO A 76 -3.27 5.32 12.21
C PRO A 76 -3.52 4.38 13.40
N GLY A 77 -3.10 3.11 13.27
CA GLY A 77 -3.35 2.06 14.26
C GLY A 77 -4.57 1.18 14.00
N ASP A 78 -5.47 1.55 13.07
CA ASP A 78 -6.56 0.68 12.61
C ASP A 78 -6.00 -0.63 12.05
N VAL A 79 -6.62 -1.77 12.38
CA VAL A 79 -6.22 -3.06 11.83
C VAL A 79 -7.21 -3.46 10.75
N VAL A 80 -6.69 -3.66 9.55
CA VAL A 80 -7.46 -4.13 8.40
C VAL A 80 -7.02 -5.54 8.02
N SER A 81 -7.95 -6.36 7.54
CA SER A 81 -7.62 -7.66 6.98
C SER A 81 -8.17 -7.82 5.57
N PHE A 82 -7.54 -8.67 4.77
CA PHE A 82 -7.84 -8.83 3.35
C PHE A 82 -7.31 -10.16 2.81
N ASN A 83 -7.91 -10.62 1.71
CA ASN A 83 -7.45 -11.78 0.96
C ASN A 83 -6.56 -11.33 -0.21
N GLY A 84 -5.34 -11.85 -0.30
CA GLY A 84 -4.38 -11.54 -1.36
C GLY A 84 -3.61 -12.75 -1.89
N ARG A 85 -2.93 -12.61 -3.01
CA ARG A 85 -2.01 -13.64 -3.55
C ARG A 85 -0.57 -13.19 -3.41
N VAL A 86 0.33 -14.07 -2.96
CA VAL A 86 1.75 -13.74 -2.97
C VAL A 86 2.30 -13.91 -4.38
N LYS A 87 3.01 -12.90 -4.87
CA LYS A 87 3.68 -12.96 -6.18
C LYS A 87 5.13 -12.51 -6.07
N PRO A 88 6.07 -13.16 -6.79
CA PRO A 88 7.38 -12.59 -6.99
C PRO A 88 7.29 -11.32 -7.83
N TYR A 89 8.20 -10.39 -7.61
CA TYR A 89 8.47 -9.26 -8.49
C TYR A 89 9.99 -9.02 -8.54
N GLN A 90 10.47 -8.55 -9.68
CA GLN A 90 11.88 -8.16 -9.81
C GLN A 90 12.05 -6.77 -9.19
N LYS A 91 12.94 -6.70 -8.20
CA LYS A 91 13.34 -5.46 -7.54
C LYS A 91 14.72 -5.05 -8.01
N GLY A 92 14.90 -3.77 -8.26
CA GLY A 92 16.18 -3.19 -8.64
C GLY A 92 16.18 -2.65 -10.06
N TYR A 93 17.37 -2.37 -10.58
CA TYR A 93 17.54 -1.63 -11.82
C TYR A 93 17.62 -2.57 -13.03
N LEU A 94 16.62 -2.49 -13.91
CA LEU A 94 16.45 -3.35 -15.09
C LEU A 94 17.34 -2.98 -16.30
N GLY A 95 18.36 -2.12 -16.14
CA GLY A 95 19.33 -1.85 -17.21
C GLY A 95 18.92 -0.81 -18.25
N HIS A 96 17.85 -0.04 -18.05
CA HIS A 96 17.30 0.87 -19.09
C HIS A 96 18.15 2.13 -19.43
N ARG A 97 19.22 2.44 -18.68
CA ARG A 97 20.19 3.50 -18.99
C ARG A 97 21.53 2.88 -19.36
N PHE A 98 22.08 3.40 -20.44
CA PHE A 98 23.41 3.09 -20.95
C PHE A 98 24.49 3.29 -19.87
N GLY A 99 25.44 2.36 -19.78
CA GLY A 99 26.56 2.43 -18.83
C GLY A 99 26.27 2.04 -17.38
N LYS A 100 25.07 1.52 -17.05
CA LYS A 100 24.77 0.97 -15.72
C LYS A 100 24.46 -0.51 -15.77
N THR A 101 25.17 -1.30 -14.96
CA THR A 101 24.93 -2.75 -14.82
C THR A 101 23.55 -3.02 -14.22
N GLN A 102 22.85 -3.99 -14.79
CA GLN A 102 21.60 -4.50 -14.24
C GLN A 102 21.83 -5.09 -12.85
N SER A 103 20.97 -4.75 -11.88
CA SER A 103 21.00 -5.30 -10.54
C SER A 103 19.58 -5.62 -10.11
N CYS A 104 19.12 -6.83 -10.44
CA CYS A 104 17.77 -7.27 -10.12
C CYS A 104 17.80 -8.46 -9.15
N THR A 105 17.02 -8.36 -8.08
CA THR A 105 16.77 -9.45 -7.13
C THR A 105 15.28 -9.78 -7.10
N THR A 106 14.94 -11.04 -6.85
CA THR A 106 13.55 -11.45 -6.68
C THR A 106 13.08 -11.07 -5.27
N ASP A 107 12.00 -10.30 -5.19
CA ASP A 107 11.30 -9.95 -3.96
C ASP A 107 9.83 -10.39 -4.09
N TYR A 108 9.06 -10.37 -3.00
CA TYR A 108 7.67 -10.83 -2.96
C TYR A 108 6.73 -9.71 -2.55
N LYS A 109 5.55 -9.69 -3.16
CA LYS A 109 4.45 -8.77 -2.86
C LYS A 109 3.16 -9.53 -2.63
N ILE A 110 2.22 -8.92 -1.92
CA ILE A 110 0.84 -9.36 -1.87
C ILE A 110 0.04 -8.56 -2.91
N ASP A 111 -0.54 -9.26 -3.88
CA ASP A 111 -1.26 -8.67 -4.99
C ASP A 111 -2.78 -8.91 -4.88
N ARG A 112 -3.55 -7.99 -5.48
CA ARG A 112 -5.02 -8.03 -5.61
C ARG A 112 -5.75 -8.24 -4.27
N PRO A 113 -5.63 -7.31 -3.30
CA PRO A 113 -6.38 -7.38 -2.04
C PRO A 113 -7.90 -7.37 -2.31
N THR A 114 -8.62 -8.27 -1.66
CA THR A 114 -10.08 -8.49 -1.78
C THR A 114 -10.66 -8.84 -0.41
N LYS A 115 -11.99 -8.83 -0.25
CA LYS A 115 -12.65 -9.11 1.04
C LYS A 115 -12.04 -8.30 2.19
N VAL A 116 -11.82 -7.01 1.93
CA VAL A 116 -11.17 -6.10 2.87
C VAL A 116 -12.15 -5.78 3.99
N THR A 117 -11.73 -5.97 5.23
CA THR A 117 -12.52 -5.70 6.44
C THR A 117 -11.71 -4.94 7.46
N LEU A 118 -12.39 -4.16 8.30
CA LEU A 118 -11.82 -3.52 9.47
C LEU A 118 -11.98 -4.47 10.66
N GLU A 119 -10.88 -4.94 11.23
CA GLU A 119 -10.88 -5.89 12.35
C GLU A 119 -10.86 -5.17 13.70
N ARG A 120 -10.07 -4.08 13.78
CA ARG A 120 -9.93 -3.29 15.00
C ARG A 120 -9.81 -1.83 14.64
N THR A 121 -10.43 -1.00 15.45
CA THR A 121 -10.25 0.44 15.36
C THR A 121 -10.07 1.07 16.73
N ASN A 122 -9.29 2.14 16.75
CA ASN A 122 -9.16 3.03 17.90
C ASN A 122 -10.28 4.09 17.94
N ASP A 123 -11.02 4.27 16.84
CA ASP A 123 -12.07 5.28 16.69
C ASP A 123 -13.42 4.63 16.41
N LYS A 124 -14.37 4.83 17.32
CA LYS A 124 -15.74 4.30 17.23
C LYS A 124 -16.71 5.25 16.51
N ALA A 125 -16.26 6.44 16.11
CA ALA A 125 -17.09 7.42 15.43
C ALA A 125 -17.42 7.00 13.98
N THR A 126 -18.42 7.69 13.40
CA THR A 126 -18.76 7.51 11.99
C THR A 126 -17.63 8.04 11.11
N ARG A 127 -17.06 7.18 10.27
CA ARG A 127 -15.92 7.52 9.42
C ARG A 127 -16.37 8.33 8.21
N GLU A 128 -15.67 9.44 7.98
CA GLU A 128 -15.74 10.14 6.71
C GLU A 128 -15.34 9.17 5.57
N LYS A 129 -15.95 9.32 4.40
CA LYS A 129 -15.65 8.50 3.22
C LYS A 129 -14.83 9.30 2.22
N PHE A 130 -13.86 8.63 1.59
CA PHE A 130 -13.19 9.20 0.42
C PHE A 130 -14.16 9.50 -0.71
N SER A 131 -13.88 10.56 -1.46
CA SER A 131 -14.59 10.87 -2.70
C SER A 131 -14.58 9.69 -3.68
N THR A 132 -15.67 9.54 -4.44
CA THR A 132 -15.81 8.50 -5.47
C THR A 132 -14.78 8.62 -6.58
N LYS A 133 -14.46 9.87 -6.94
CA LYS A 133 -13.59 10.25 -8.06
C LYS A 133 -12.11 10.20 -7.64
N ASN A 134 -11.29 9.55 -8.47
CA ASN A 134 -9.87 9.35 -8.17
C ASN A 134 -9.09 10.68 -8.02
N TRP A 135 -9.37 11.68 -8.88
CA TRP A 135 -8.66 12.95 -8.82
C TRP A 135 -8.93 13.72 -7.53
N THR A 136 -10.19 13.79 -7.10
CA THR A 136 -10.57 14.38 -5.81
C THR A 136 -9.94 13.61 -4.65
N LEU A 137 -9.95 12.28 -4.69
CA LEU A 137 -9.32 11.44 -3.67
C LEU A 137 -7.81 11.72 -3.55
N CYS A 138 -7.08 11.79 -4.67
CA CYS A 138 -5.64 12.10 -4.63
C CYS A 138 -5.37 13.50 -4.10
N ASN A 139 -6.23 14.48 -4.43
CA ASN A 139 -6.13 15.81 -3.86
C ASN A 139 -6.47 15.84 -2.37
N GLN A 140 -7.45 15.06 -1.90
CA GLN A 140 -7.72 14.89 -0.47
C GLN A 140 -6.48 14.35 0.26
N ILE A 141 -5.84 13.31 -0.28
CA ILE A 141 -4.58 12.77 0.28
C ILE A 141 -3.46 13.81 0.24
N TYR A 142 -3.39 14.64 -0.81
CA TYR A 142 -2.43 15.73 -0.87
C TYR A 142 -2.63 16.73 0.27
N GLU A 143 -3.86 17.19 0.48
CA GLU A 143 -4.16 18.16 1.55
C GLU A 143 -3.90 17.57 2.95
N MET A 144 -4.13 16.25 3.17
CA MET A 144 -3.80 15.57 4.44
C MET A 144 -2.32 15.71 4.83
N TYR A 145 -1.41 15.81 3.86
CA TYR A 145 0.04 15.86 4.08
C TYR A 145 0.70 17.06 3.38
N LYS A 146 -0.06 18.15 3.21
CA LYS A 146 0.31 19.30 2.39
C LYS A 146 1.69 19.86 2.72
N GLU A 147 1.96 20.08 4.01
CA GLU A 147 3.21 20.66 4.48
C GLU A 147 4.42 19.78 4.16
N ASP A 148 4.33 18.46 4.39
CA ASP A 148 5.38 17.49 4.02
C ASP A 148 5.61 17.49 2.51
N TYR A 149 4.53 17.45 1.73
CA TYR A 149 4.62 17.40 0.28
C TYR A 149 5.21 18.68 -0.31
N GLN A 150 4.82 19.85 0.18
CA GLN A 150 5.40 21.12 -0.23
C GLN A 150 6.89 21.20 0.14
N LYS A 151 7.26 20.82 1.37
CA LYS A 151 8.66 20.79 1.82
C LYS A 151 9.53 19.88 0.95
N ARG A 152 8.97 18.79 0.43
CA ARG A 152 9.66 17.81 -0.42
C ARG A 152 9.57 18.14 -1.92
N GLY A 153 8.93 19.23 -2.30
CA GLY A 153 8.73 19.61 -3.71
C GLY A 153 7.85 18.62 -4.48
N ILE A 154 6.92 17.94 -3.80
CA ILE A 154 5.95 17.04 -4.42
C ILE A 154 4.78 17.90 -4.92
N PRO A 155 4.54 17.97 -6.25
CA PRO A 155 3.46 18.78 -6.78
C PRO A 155 2.09 18.20 -6.42
N LYS A 156 1.03 19.00 -6.57
CA LYS A 156 -0.33 18.50 -6.47
C LYS A 156 -0.68 17.77 -7.76
N PRO A 157 -1.21 16.53 -7.72
CA PRO A 157 -1.41 15.73 -8.92
C PRO A 157 -2.49 16.31 -9.85
N TYR A 158 -3.63 16.75 -9.32
CA TYR A 158 -4.73 17.27 -10.15
C TYR A 158 -4.94 18.76 -9.84
N VAL A 159 -4.40 19.63 -10.69
CA VAL A 159 -4.51 21.10 -10.60
C VAL A 159 -5.59 21.59 -11.55
#